data_AF-A0A1L8EF65-F1
#
_entry.id   AF-A0A1L8EF65-F1
#
_cell.length_a   1.000
_cell.length_b   1.000
_cell.length_c   1.000
_cell.angle_alpha   90.00
_cell.angle_beta   90.00
_cell.angle_gamma   90.00
#
_symmetry.space_group_name_H-M   'P 1'
#
loop_
_entity.id
_entity.type
_entity.pdbx_description
1 polymer ?
#
loop_
_entity_poly.entity_id
_entity_poly.type
_entity_poly.pdbx_seq_one_letter_code
_entity_poly.pdbx_strand_id
1 'polypeptide(L)'
;MKIGLCSFSGYKIYPGHGKTMVKIDGKTFTFLDKKCERSYLMKRNPRKVTWTVLYRRKHRKGIVEEATKKRTRRTQKFQRAIVGASLAEIMAKRNMKPEVRRAQREQAIKAAKDQKRATKAAKKATQPAAPKAKAAPKQKAAKVSQKAAPRVGGKR
;
A
#
# COMPACT_ATOMS: atom_id res chain seq x y z
N MET A 1 -23.35 36.03 -5.99
CA MET A 1 -24.56 35.21 -5.75
C MET A 1 -24.40 33.86 -6.42
N LYS A 2 -24.73 32.75 -5.74
CA LYS A 2 -24.45 31.38 -6.24
C LYS A 2 -25.58 30.89 -7.16
N ILE A 3 -25.22 30.35 -8.33
CA ILE A 3 -26.17 29.70 -9.24
C ILE A 3 -26.48 28.29 -8.69
N GLY A 4 -27.76 28.01 -8.47
CA GLY A 4 -28.24 26.71 -8.03
C GLY A 4 -28.50 25.76 -9.20
N LEU A 5 -28.78 24.50 -8.89
CA LEU A 5 -29.32 23.53 -9.85
C LEU A 5 -30.70 23.09 -9.40
N CYS A 6 -31.61 22.88 -10.35
CA CYS A 6 -32.92 22.32 -10.07
C CYS A 6 -32.81 20.82 -9.76
N SER A 7 -33.39 20.38 -8.64
CA SER A 7 -33.40 18.99 -8.20
C SER A 7 -34.16 18.05 -9.15
N PHE A 8 -35.14 18.56 -9.91
CA PHE A 8 -35.94 17.76 -10.85
C PHE A 8 -35.34 17.75 -12.26
N SER A 9 -35.17 18.94 -12.85
CA SER A 9 -34.77 19.07 -14.25
C SER A 9 -33.26 19.09 -14.47
N GLY A 10 -32.47 19.48 -13.46
CA GLY A 10 -31.03 19.67 -13.57
C GLY A 10 -30.61 20.98 -14.25
N TYR A 11 -31.55 21.89 -14.54
CA TYR A 11 -31.23 23.22 -15.10
C TYR A 11 -30.70 24.20 -14.05
N LYS A 12 -29.92 25.18 -14.49
CA LYS A 12 -29.38 26.25 -13.65
C LYS A 12 -30.50 27.16 -13.15
N ILE A 13 -30.47 27.47 -11.86
CA ILE A 13 -31.37 28.43 -11.20
C ILE A 13 -30.58 29.68 -10.92
N TYR A 14 -30.92 30.75 -11.64
CA TYR A 14 -30.35 32.07 -11.42
C TYR A 14 -31.00 32.75 -10.21
N PRO A 15 -30.33 33.74 -9.60
CA PRO A 15 -30.92 34.54 -8.54
C PRO A 15 -32.31 35.07 -8.86
N GLY A 16 -33.20 35.09 -7.86
CA GLY A 16 -34.59 35.58 -8.02
C GLY A 16 -35.53 34.62 -8.75
N HIS A 17 -35.09 33.42 -9.10
CA HIS A 17 -35.90 32.44 -9.82
C HIS A 17 -36.21 31.20 -8.98
N GLY A 18 -37.36 30.59 -9.28
CA GLY A 18 -37.75 29.32 -8.71
C GLY A 18 -38.14 29.39 -7.24
N LYS A 19 -38.05 28.25 -6.56
CA LYS A 19 -38.31 28.14 -5.11
C LYS A 19 -37.63 26.94 -4.50
N THR A 20 -37.45 27.01 -3.19
CA THR A 20 -36.86 25.94 -2.40
C THR A 20 -37.93 25.35 -1.49
N MET A 21 -38.16 24.05 -1.62
CA MET A 21 -39.07 23.28 -0.76
C MET A 21 -38.24 22.45 0.21
N VAL A 22 -38.51 22.58 1.51
CA VAL A 22 -37.89 21.77 2.56
C VAL A 22 -38.89 20.72 3.01
N LYS A 23 -38.50 19.45 3.00
CA LYS A 23 -39.32 18.36 3.52
C LYS A 23 -39.17 18.22 5.04
N ILE A 24 -40.10 17.49 5.65
CA ILE A 24 -40.10 17.16 7.09
C ILE A 24 -38.82 16.41 7.50
N ASP A 25 -38.25 15.60 6.60
CA ASP A 25 -36.98 14.89 6.82
C ASP A 25 -35.72 15.77 6.68
N GLY A 26 -35.90 17.10 6.56
CA GLY A 26 -34.82 18.07 6.38
C GLY A 26 -34.25 18.13 4.96
N LYS A 27 -34.72 17.28 4.03
CA LYS A 27 -34.22 17.29 2.65
C LYS A 27 -34.73 18.53 1.91
N THR A 28 -33.79 19.28 1.35
CA THR A 28 -34.06 20.48 0.57
C THR A 28 -34.11 20.17 -0.92
N PHE A 29 -35.16 20.62 -1.59
CA PHE A 29 -35.34 20.51 -3.04
C PHE A 29 -35.50 21.90 -3.65
N THR A 30 -34.67 22.22 -4.63
CA THR A 30 -34.70 23.48 -5.36
C THR A 30 -35.37 23.27 -6.72
N PHE A 31 -36.40 24.05 -7.03
CA PHE A 31 -37.14 23.97 -8.28
C PHE A 31 -36.96 25.24 -9.09
N LEU A 32 -36.68 25.10 -10.39
CA LEU A 32 -36.53 26.25 -11.30
C LEU A 32 -37.88 26.93 -11.58
N ASP A 33 -38.92 26.15 -11.81
CA ASP A 33 -40.24 26.62 -12.21
C ASP A 33 -41.37 25.79 -11.55
N LYS A 34 -42.61 26.26 -11.72
CA LYS A 34 -43.82 25.55 -11.23
C LYS A 34 -43.99 24.18 -11.90
N LYS A 35 -43.48 24.00 -13.13
CA LYS A 35 -43.55 22.73 -13.88
C LYS A 35 -42.72 21.63 -13.21
N CYS A 36 -41.50 21.95 -12.79
CA CYS A 36 -40.60 21.05 -12.08
C CYS A 36 -41.20 20.62 -10.73
N GLU A 37 -41.72 21.58 -9.97
CA GLU A 37 -42.35 21.30 -8.68
C GLU A 37 -43.59 20.42 -8.82
N ARG A 38 -44.55 20.81 -9.68
CA ARG A 38 -45.77 20.00 -9.88
C ARG A 38 -45.44 18.59 -10.32
N SER A 39 -44.47 18.42 -11.21
CA SER A 39 -44.02 17.09 -11.65
C SER A 39 -43.43 16.27 -10.50
N TYR A 40 -42.66 16.90 -9.61
CA TYR A 40 -42.12 16.26 -8.41
C TYR A 40 -43.21 15.88 -7.41
N LEU A 41 -44.19 16.77 -7.16
CA LEU A 41 -45.33 16.51 -6.27
C LEU A 41 -46.23 15.39 -6.80
N MET A 42 -46.40 15.30 -8.13
CA MET A 42 -47.02 14.17 -8.82
C MET A 42 -46.16 12.89 -8.81
N LYS A 43 -45.01 12.88 -8.11
CA LYS A 43 -44.10 11.74 -7.98
C LYS A 43 -43.58 11.20 -9.32
N ARG A 44 -43.51 12.05 -10.35
CA ARG A 44 -42.94 11.65 -11.66
C ARG A 44 -41.44 11.41 -11.50
N ASN A 45 -40.93 10.35 -12.12
CA ASN A 45 -39.49 10.07 -12.09
C ASN A 45 -38.77 10.92 -13.16
N PRO A 46 -37.85 11.83 -12.80
CA PRO A 46 -37.14 12.67 -13.78
C PRO A 46 -36.38 11.85 -14.82
N ARG A 47 -35.93 10.64 -14.49
CA ARG A 47 -35.26 9.73 -15.44
C ARG A 47 -36.16 9.15 -16.53
N LYS A 48 -37.48 9.32 -16.41
CA LYS A 48 -38.49 8.97 -17.42
C LYS A 48 -39.04 10.22 -18.15
N VAL A 49 -38.71 11.43 -17.68
CA VAL A 49 -39.21 12.69 -18.26
C VAL A 49 -38.18 13.25 -19.25
N THR A 50 -38.55 13.26 -20.53
CA THR A 50 -37.65 13.44 -21.69
C THR A 50 -36.83 14.72 -21.69
N TRP A 51 -37.42 15.83 -21.20
CA TRP A 51 -36.80 17.16 -21.23
C TRP A 51 -35.82 17.43 -20.08
N THR A 52 -35.67 16.49 -19.13
CA THR A 52 -34.74 16.66 -18.00
C THR A 52 -33.32 16.28 -18.38
N VAL A 53 -32.33 16.91 -17.73
CA VAL A 53 -30.91 16.57 -17.88
C VAL A 53 -30.64 15.12 -17.44
N LEU A 54 -31.35 14.65 -16.40
CA LEU A 54 -31.20 13.27 -15.90
C LEU A 54 -31.64 12.23 -16.93
N TYR A 55 -32.77 12.45 -17.61
CA TYR A 55 -33.21 11.60 -18.71
C TYR A 55 -32.18 11.60 -19.84
N ARG A 56 -31.73 12.78 -20.27
CA ARG A 56 -30.74 12.90 -21.35
C ARG A 56 -29.44 12.18 -21.02
N ARG A 57 -28.95 12.28 -19.78
CA ARG A 57 -27.76 11.54 -19.30
C ARG A 57 -27.98 10.02 -19.33
N LYS A 58 -29.13 9.53 -18.87
CA LYS A 58 -29.47 8.10 -18.91
C LYS A 58 -29.51 7.56 -20.33
N HIS A 59 -30.03 8.34 -21.28
CA HIS A 59 -30.19 7.96 -22.69
C HIS A 59 -29.04 8.45 -23.58
N ARG A 60 -27.92 8.89 -22.97
CA ARG A 60 -26.72 9.39 -23.68
C ARG A 60 -26.99 10.48 -24.73
N LYS A 61 -28.05 11.27 -24.56
CA LYS A 61 -28.42 12.35 -25.49
C LYS A 61 -27.57 13.58 -25.24
N GLY A 62 -26.78 14.01 -26.23
CA GLY A 62 -25.96 15.21 -26.15
C GLY A 62 -24.70 15.07 -25.28
N ILE A 63 -24.28 13.83 -24.98
CA ILE A 63 -22.95 13.57 -24.47
C ILE A 63 -22.05 13.50 -25.70
N VAL A 64 -21.31 14.57 -25.97
CA VAL A 64 -20.17 14.50 -26.90
C VAL A 64 -19.09 13.68 -26.18
N GLU A 65 -18.48 12.79 -26.93
CA GLU A 65 -17.71 11.61 -26.53
C GLU A 65 -16.44 11.89 -25.70
N GLU A 66 -16.52 12.50 -24.54
CA GLU A 66 -15.35 12.62 -23.65
C GLU A 66 -15.73 12.36 -22.20
N ALA A 67 -16.39 11.22 -21.95
CA ALA A 67 -16.05 10.48 -20.73
C ALA A 67 -14.61 9.96 -20.93
N THR A 68 -13.63 10.87 -20.88
CA THR A 68 -12.21 10.55 -20.86
C THR A 68 -12.07 9.41 -19.87
N LYS A 69 -11.75 8.22 -20.39
CA LYS A 69 -11.52 7.02 -19.57
C LYS A 69 -10.61 7.50 -18.46
N LYS A 70 -11.05 7.40 -17.19
CA LYS A 70 -10.23 7.79 -16.04
C LYS A 70 -8.92 7.04 -16.18
N ARG A 71 -7.90 7.72 -16.69
CA ARG A 71 -6.58 7.13 -16.92
C ARG A 71 -6.06 6.86 -15.52
N THR A 72 -6.05 5.59 -15.15
CA THR A 72 -5.50 5.12 -13.88
C THR A 72 -4.00 5.37 -13.94
N ARG A 73 -3.58 6.55 -13.51
CA ARG A 73 -2.18 6.94 -13.46
C ARG A 73 -1.47 5.95 -12.53
N ARG A 74 -0.58 5.12 -13.06
CA ARG A 74 0.34 4.30 -12.26
C ARG A 74 1.67 5.03 -12.18
N THR A 75 1.90 5.69 -11.06
CA THR A 75 3.17 6.36 -10.77
C THR A 75 4.10 5.34 -10.12
N GLN A 76 5.18 4.95 -10.80
CA GLN A 76 6.31 4.30 -10.13
C GLN A 76 7.38 5.34 -9.84
N LYS A 77 7.87 5.34 -8.59
CA LYS A 77 8.98 6.17 -8.14
C LYS A 77 10.15 5.26 -7.77
N PHE A 78 11.33 5.57 -8.29
CA PHE A 78 12.60 4.93 -7.94
C PHE A 78 13.68 6.00 -7.72
N GLN A 79 14.87 5.63 -7.24
CA GLN A 79 15.23 5.74 -5.82
C GLN A 79 16.22 6.91 -5.68
N ARG A 80 16.19 7.59 -4.53
CA ARG A 80 17.05 8.75 -4.23
C ARG A 80 18.42 8.26 -3.73
N ALA A 81 19.47 9.01 -4.07
CA ALA A 81 20.81 8.83 -3.48
C ALA A 81 20.76 9.06 -1.95
N ILE A 82 21.68 8.45 -1.22
CA ILE A 82 21.81 8.57 0.24
C ILE A 82 23.16 9.25 0.52
N VAL A 83 23.22 10.16 1.51
CA VAL A 83 24.48 10.77 1.93
C VAL A 83 25.44 9.66 2.37
N GLY A 84 26.64 9.61 1.77
CA GLY A 84 27.66 8.59 2.05
C GLY A 84 27.74 7.43 1.04
N ALA A 85 26.85 7.35 0.03
CA ALA A 85 27.03 6.47 -1.12
C ALA A 85 26.33 7.06 -2.35
N SER A 86 27.09 7.28 -3.43
CA SER A 86 26.51 7.80 -4.67
C SER A 86 25.50 6.80 -5.28
N LEU A 87 24.55 7.30 -6.07
CA LEU A 87 23.58 6.44 -6.75
C LEU A 87 24.28 5.38 -7.63
N ALA A 88 25.42 5.74 -8.23
CA ALA A 88 26.25 4.86 -9.04
C ALA A 88 26.84 3.70 -8.23
N GLU A 89 27.36 3.96 -7.04
CA GLU A 89 27.88 2.91 -6.14
C GLU A 89 26.79 1.94 -5.68
N ILE A 90 25.60 2.47 -5.40
CA ILE A 90 24.44 1.66 -5.02
C ILE A 90 24.02 0.75 -6.17
N MET A 91 23.97 1.26 -7.40
CA MET A 91 23.66 0.45 -8.58
C MET A 91 24.76 -0.57 -8.88
N ALA A 92 26.03 -0.21 -8.76
CA ALA A 92 27.16 -1.11 -8.99
C ALA A 92 27.14 -2.30 -8.01
N LYS A 93 26.93 -2.04 -6.71
CA LYS A 93 26.81 -3.11 -5.70
C LYS A 93 25.58 -3.98 -5.90
N ARG A 94 24.45 -3.38 -6.28
CA ARG A 94 23.18 -4.10 -6.52
C ARG A 94 23.25 -5.00 -7.75
N ASN A 95 23.87 -4.52 -8.82
CA ASN A 95 23.95 -5.20 -10.11
C ASN A 95 25.09 -6.22 -10.17
N MET A 96 25.86 -6.41 -9.08
CA MET A 96 26.86 -7.48 -9.02
C MET A 96 26.20 -8.83 -9.24
N LYS A 97 26.81 -9.63 -10.14
CA LYS A 97 26.34 -10.97 -10.46
C LYS A 97 26.29 -11.85 -9.18
N PRO A 98 25.29 -12.74 -9.05
CA PRO A 98 25.14 -13.60 -7.87
C PRO A 98 26.39 -14.42 -7.54
N GLU A 99 27.18 -14.79 -8.55
CA GLU A 99 28.44 -15.54 -8.41
C GLU A 99 29.50 -14.75 -7.66
N VAL A 100 29.69 -13.47 -8.00
CA VAL A 100 30.64 -12.57 -7.32
C VAL A 100 30.22 -12.36 -5.86
N ARG A 101 28.91 -12.21 -5.62
CA ARG A 101 28.35 -12.10 -4.26
C ARG A 101 28.58 -13.37 -3.45
N ARG A 102 28.44 -14.55 -4.08
CA ARG A 102 28.67 -15.85 -3.43
C ARG A 102 30.15 -16.04 -3.08
N ALA A 103 31.06 -15.71 -4.00
CA ALA A 103 32.50 -15.79 -3.77
C ALA A 103 32.96 -14.89 -2.60
N GLN A 104 32.52 -13.64 -2.56
CA GLN A 104 32.81 -12.72 -1.45
C GLN A 104 32.28 -13.24 -0.11
N ARG A 105 31.07 -13.83 -0.12
CA ARG A 105 30.46 -14.44 1.08
C ARG A 105 31.28 -15.63 1.57
N GLU A 106 31.73 -16.51 0.68
CA GLU A 106 32.53 -17.67 1.04
C GLU A 106 33.91 -17.29 1.58
N GLN A 107 34.55 -16.28 0.99
CA GLN A 107 35.81 -15.72 1.48
C GLN A 107 35.64 -15.14 2.89
N ALA A 108 34.57 -14.37 3.13
CA ALA A 108 34.28 -13.82 4.46
C ALA A 108 34.01 -14.93 5.51
N ILE A 109 33.30 -16.00 5.12
CA ILE A 109 33.05 -17.15 6.00
C ILE A 109 34.35 -17.88 6.35
N LYS A 110 35.26 -18.05 5.39
CA LYS A 110 36.57 -18.67 5.62
C LYS A 110 37.39 -17.82 6.60
N ALA A 111 37.54 -16.53 6.32
CA ALA A 111 38.24 -15.60 7.21
C ALA A 111 37.68 -15.59 8.65
N ALA A 112 36.35 -15.60 8.80
CA ALA A 112 35.71 -15.66 10.12
C ALA A 112 35.94 -17.00 10.85
N LYS A 113 35.98 -18.12 10.12
CA LYS A 113 36.31 -19.43 10.70
C LYS A 113 37.76 -19.47 11.17
N ASP A 114 38.68 -18.87 10.41
CA ASP A 114 40.10 -18.86 10.74
C ASP A 114 40.38 -17.94 11.93
N GLN A 115 39.75 -16.76 12.00
CA GLN A 115 39.79 -15.91 13.20
C GLN A 115 39.20 -16.60 14.43
N LYS A 116 38.11 -17.38 14.28
CA LYS A 116 37.56 -18.18 15.39
C LYS A 116 38.49 -19.30 15.83
N ARG A 117 39.23 -19.92 14.90
CA ARG A 117 40.24 -20.94 15.22
C ARG A 117 41.43 -20.30 15.94
N ALA A 118 41.92 -19.16 15.46
CA ALA A 118 43.00 -18.41 16.07
C ALA A 118 42.64 -17.92 17.48
N THR A 119 41.45 -17.35 17.67
CA THR A 119 40.98 -16.92 19.00
C THR A 119 40.76 -18.10 19.95
N LYS A 120 40.28 -19.25 19.46
CA LYS A 120 40.20 -20.48 20.27
C LYS A 120 41.57 -21.04 20.62
N ALA A 121 42.54 -20.98 19.71
CA ALA A 121 43.92 -21.38 19.95
C ALA A 121 44.59 -20.46 20.97
N ALA A 122 44.42 -19.14 20.84
CA ALA A 122 44.90 -18.15 21.80
C ALA A 122 44.26 -18.34 23.18
N LYS A 123 42.95 -18.64 23.25
CA LYS A 123 42.27 -18.99 24.52
C LYS A 123 42.73 -20.32 25.12
N LYS A 124 43.18 -21.28 24.31
CA LYS A 124 43.78 -22.54 24.80
C LYS A 124 45.23 -22.34 25.27
N ALA A 125 45.98 -21.43 24.63
CA ALA A 125 47.35 -21.11 25.00
C ALA A 125 47.44 -20.27 26.30
N THR A 126 46.37 -19.55 26.66
CA THR A 126 46.28 -18.78 27.92
C THR A 126 45.57 -19.53 29.06
N GLN A 127 45.22 -20.81 28.91
CA GLN A 127 44.81 -21.64 30.04
C GLN A 127 46.06 -22.16 30.77
N PRO A 128 46.30 -21.80 32.04
CA PRO A 128 47.36 -22.39 32.84
C PRO A 128 47.10 -23.89 33.01
N ALA A 129 48.14 -24.71 32.90
CA ALA A 129 48.06 -26.13 33.18
C ALA A 129 47.69 -26.35 34.65
N ALA A 130 46.44 -26.71 34.92
CA ALA A 130 46.05 -27.24 36.23
C ALA A 130 46.72 -28.62 36.42
N PRO A 131 47.29 -28.91 37.60
CA PRO A 131 48.07 -30.12 37.83
C PRO A 131 47.18 -31.38 37.77
N LYS A 132 47.72 -32.43 37.15
CA LYS A 132 47.09 -33.74 36.99
C LYS A 132 46.81 -34.36 38.36
N ALA A 133 45.53 -34.53 38.72
CA ALA A 133 45.08 -35.44 39.76
C ALA A 133 44.32 -36.62 39.13
N LYS A 134 44.48 -37.78 39.77
CA LYS A 134 44.25 -39.14 39.29
C LYS A 134 42.79 -39.44 38.89
N ALA A 135 42.66 -40.41 37.99
CA ALA A 135 41.42 -40.93 37.43
C ALA A 135 40.50 -41.62 38.45
N ALA A 136 39.19 -41.52 38.23
CA ALA A 136 38.18 -42.53 38.60
C ALA A 136 37.01 -42.51 37.59
N PRO A 137 36.33 -43.65 37.28
CA PRO A 137 35.63 -43.83 36.01
C PRO A 137 34.09 -43.88 36.10
N LYS A 138 33.45 -43.64 34.94
CA LYS A 138 32.04 -43.94 34.51
C LYS A 138 30.96 -43.05 35.16
N GLN A 139 29.94 -42.56 34.44
CA GLN A 139 28.92 -43.34 33.75
C GLN A 139 28.31 -42.62 32.52
N LYS A 140 27.77 -43.42 31.60
CA LYS A 140 26.95 -43.02 30.44
C LYS A 140 25.58 -42.51 30.91
N ALA A 141 25.08 -41.43 30.32
CA ALA A 141 23.65 -41.13 30.28
C ALA A 141 23.29 -40.40 28.98
N ALA A 142 22.05 -40.62 28.56
CA ALA A 142 21.59 -40.69 27.19
C ALA A 142 21.42 -39.35 26.45
N LYS A 143 21.36 -39.47 25.11
CA LYS A 143 20.80 -38.46 24.21
C LYS A 143 19.41 -38.04 24.69
N VAL A 144 19.22 -36.74 24.91
CA VAL A 144 17.90 -36.11 24.87
C VAL A 144 17.92 -35.11 23.71
N SER A 145 17.36 -35.51 22.59
CA SER A 145 16.96 -34.58 21.54
C SER A 145 15.72 -33.83 22.00
N GLN A 146 15.80 -32.52 22.16
CA GLN A 146 14.60 -31.69 22.14
C GLN A 146 14.61 -30.85 20.86
N LYS A 147 13.64 -31.17 20.01
CA LYS A 147 13.26 -30.45 18.80
C LYS A 147 13.01 -28.98 19.14
N ALA A 148 13.67 -28.07 18.45
CA ALA A 148 13.27 -26.66 18.44
C ALA A 148 12.00 -26.51 17.57
N ALA A 149 10.98 -25.86 18.13
CA ALA A 149 9.69 -25.61 17.51
C ALA A 149 9.78 -24.76 16.22
N PRO A 150 8.88 -24.96 15.25
CA PRO A 150 8.85 -24.18 14.01
C PRO A 150 8.42 -22.74 14.28
N ARG A 151 9.30 -21.77 14.00
CA ARG A 151 8.95 -20.35 14.03
C ARG A 151 8.09 -20.02 12.81
N VAL A 152 6.85 -19.64 13.10
CA VAL A 152 5.80 -19.20 12.20
C VAL A 152 6.31 -18.13 11.23
N GLY A 153 6.03 -18.35 9.94
CA GLY A 153 6.38 -17.45 8.85
C GLY A 153 5.68 -16.10 8.98
N GLY A 154 6.48 -15.04 9.07
CA GLY A 154 6.05 -13.69 8.74
C GLY A 154 5.96 -13.56 7.21
N LYS A 155 4.75 -13.70 6.67
CA LYS A 155 4.45 -13.27 5.29
C LYS A 155 4.54 -11.75 5.23
N ARG A 156 5.40 -11.27 4.34
CA ARG A 156 5.16 -10.07 3.55
C ARG A 156 4.29 -10.44 2.35
#